data_AF-A0A938WSP5-F1
#
_entry.id   AF-A0A938WSP5-F1
#
_cell.length_a   1.000
_cell.length_b   1.000
_cell.length_c   1.000
_cell.angle_alpha   90.00
_cell.angle_beta   90.00
_cell.angle_gamma   90.00
#
_symmetry.space_group_name_H-M   'P 1'
#
loop_
_entity.id
_entity.type
_entity.pdbx_description
1 polymer ?
#
loop_
_entity_poly.entity_id
_entity_poly.type
_entity_poly.pdbx_seq_one_letter_code
_entity_poly.pdbx_strand_id
1 'polypeptide(L)'
;MPYSNQENLIIQSTCNAVLLLTLSKESEIFIDSDFFKRIDFPFPKIKEMYEKGQIKVGNQGMLLACLYSLLVLPKELILDAYKDDYKAVNAWIDDNKEETDTYPAGRYPSDLKHIYHLRNSISHGNVEFDDTNQENVICIFKDNDNSGHNYSLKLSTANVGILASELLKAQEKYMDNLATSNRE
;
A
#
# COMPACT_ATOMS: atom_id res chain seq x y z
N MET A 1 3.82 -17.30 21.96
CA MET A 1 3.09 -16.25 21.22
C MET A 1 1.84 -16.88 20.66
N PRO A 2 0.66 -16.24 20.77
CA PRO A 2 -0.61 -16.80 20.29
C PRO A 2 -0.69 -16.97 18.76
N TYR A 3 0.21 -16.30 18.02
CA TYR A 3 0.26 -16.34 16.56
C TYR A 3 1.52 -17.05 16.06
N SER A 4 1.40 -17.77 14.95
CA SER A 4 2.52 -18.28 14.17
C SER A 4 3.38 -17.14 13.60
N ASN A 5 4.59 -17.46 13.15
CA ASN A 5 5.48 -16.46 12.55
C ASN A 5 4.87 -15.80 11.31
N GLN A 6 4.15 -16.56 10.47
CA GLN A 6 3.50 -16.05 9.27
C GLN A 6 2.35 -15.10 9.61
N GLU A 7 1.52 -15.45 10.60
CA GLU A 7 0.44 -14.60 11.07
C GLU A 7 0.97 -13.31 11.69
N ASN A 8 2.05 -13.39 12.48
CA ASN A 8 2.70 -12.20 13.04
C ASN A 8 3.18 -11.23 11.96
N LEU A 9 3.70 -11.73 10.82
CA LEU A 9 4.12 -10.88 9.72
C LEU A 9 2.95 -10.08 9.14
N ILE A 10 1.82 -10.75 8.87
CA ILE A 10 0.64 -10.06 8.34
C ILE A 10 0.09 -9.09 9.38
N ILE A 11 -0.15 -9.53 10.62
CA ILE A 11 -0.67 -8.68 11.69
C ILE A 11 0.15 -7.40 11.84
N GLN A 12 1.49 -7.51 11.95
CA GLN A 12 2.33 -6.33 12.13
C GLN A 12 2.34 -5.44 10.89
N SER A 13 2.35 -6.02 9.68
CA SER A 13 2.30 -5.24 8.45
C SER A 13 0.98 -4.47 8.30
N THR A 14 -0.16 -5.11 8.56
CA THR A 14 -1.49 -4.50 8.51
C THR A 14 -1.63 -3.43 9.59
N CYS A 15 -1.21 -3.70 10.84
CA CYS A 15 -1.23 -2.72 11.93
C CYS A 15 -0.41 -1.47 11.59
N ASN A 16 0.79 -1.64 11.03
CA ASN A 16 1.63 -0.51 10.61
C ASN A 16 0.96 0.31 9.51
N ALA A 17 0.37 -0.34 8.51
CA ALA A 17 -0.34 0.36 7.45
C ALA A 17 -1.56 1.13 7.99
N VAL A 18 -2.37 0.51 8.86
CA VAL A 18 -3.52 1.16 9.50
C VAL A 18 -3.09 2.37 10.32
N LEU A 19 -2.02 2.24 11.12
CA LEU A 19 -1.48 3.33 11.91
C LEU A 19 -1.02 4.49 11.02
N LEU A 20 -0.24 4.21 9.97
CA LEU A 20 0.24 5.22 9.03
C LEU A 20 -0.93 5.92 8.31
N LEU A 21 -1.89 5.16 7.78
CA LEU A 21 -3.08 5.71 7.11
C LEU A 21 -3.89 6.60 8.08
N THR A 22 -4.05 6.17 9.33
CA THR A 22 -4.75 6.95 10.37
C THR A 22 -4.00 8.25 10.67
N LEU A 23 -2.68 8.17 10.87
CA LEU A 23 -1.86 9.36 11.13
C LEU A 23 -1.83 10.31 9.94
N SER A 24 -1.93 9.83 8.70
CA SER A 24 -1.97 10.73 7.53
C SER A 24 -3.23 11.60 7.47
N LYS A 25 -4.38 11.04 7.88
CA LYS A 25 -5.65 11.78 7.94
C LYS A 25 -5.60 12.92 8.96
N GLU A 26 -4.87 12.70 10.05
CA GLU A 26 -4.73 13.63 11.18
C GLU A 26 -3.32 14.23 11.26
N SER A 27 -2.60 14.34 10.12
CA SER A 27 -1.15 14.65 10.14
C SER A 27 -0.83 15.95 10.84
N GLU A 28 -1.63 17.00 10.63
CA GLU A 28 -1.38 18.32 11.20
C GLU A 28 -1.60 18.31 12.72
N ILE A 29 -2.71 17.71 13.16
CA ILE A 29 -3.03 17.53 14.59
C ILE A 29 -1.95 16.68 15.28
N PHE A 30 -1.48 15.61 14.64
CA PHE A 30 -0.43 14.77 15.19
C PHE A 30 0.89 15.52 15.37
N ILE A 31 1.36 16.23 14.33
CA ILE A 31 2.63 16.97 14.37
C ILE A 31 2.56 18.09 15.43
N ASP A 32 1.41 18.76 15.55
CA ASP A 32 1.22 19.85 16.53
C ASP A 32 0.99 19.36 17.97
N SER A 33 0.79 18.06 18.17
CA SER A 33 0.50 17.49 19.49
C SER A 33 1.67 17.61 20.48
N ASP A 34 1.35 17.74 21.77
CA ASP A 34 2.34 17.67 22.86
C ASP A 34 3.05 16.32 22.90
N PHE A 35 2.42 15.26 22.39
CA PHE A 35 3.05 13.96 22.26
C PHE A 35 4.22 14.03 21.27
N PHE A 36 3.98 14.43 20.01
CA PHE A 36 5.01 14.50 18.98
C PHE A 36 6.18 15.43 19.39
N LYS A 37 5.85 16.59 19.96
CA LYS A 37 6.84 17.56 20.46
C LYS A 37 7.77 16.97 21.53
N ARG A 38 7.31 16.01 22.34
CA ARG A 38 8.10 15.37 23.41
C ARG A 38 8.89 14.13 22.97
N ILE A 39 8.62 13.56 21.79
CA ILE A 39 9.35 12.36 21.34
C ILE A 39 10.78 12.73 20.96
N ASP A 40 11.73 11.97 21.48
CA ASP A 40 13.12 12.01 21.03
C ASP A 40 13.30 11.09 19.82
N PHE A 41 13.52 11.70 18.66
CA PHE A 41 13.84 10.96 17.45
C PHE A 41 15.31 10.53 17.49
N PRO A 42 15.64 9.27 17.15
CA PRO A 42 17.02 8.82 16.99
C PRO A 42 17.82 9.68 15.99
N PHE A 43 17.12 10.29 15.02
CA PHE A 43 17.66 11.24 14.07
C PHE A 43 16.93 12.59 14.20
N PRO A 44 17.44 13.53 15.02
CA PRO A 44 16.75 14.80 15.31
C PRO A 44 16.42 15.64 14.07
N LYS A 45 17.23 15.54 13.01
CA LYS A 45 16.95 16.23 11.75
C LYS A 45 15.67 15.78 11.05
N ILE A 46 15.26 14.52 11.21
CA ILE A 46 13.98 14.04 10.68
C ILE A 46 12.82 14.73 11.40
N LYS A 47 12.91 14.91 12.72
CA LYS A 47 11.91 15.65 13.50
C LYS A 47 11.80 17.09 13.05
N GLU A 48 12.94 17.77 12.86
CA GLU A 48 12.96 19.14 12.31
C GLU A 48 12.26 19.24 10.95
N MET A 49 12.37 18.23 10.08
CA MET A 49 11.70 18.23 8.77
C MET A 49 10.18 18.23 8.91
N TYR A 50 9.63 17.45 9.86
CA TYR A 50 8.19 17.47 10.17
C TYR A 50 7.77 18.80 10.79
N GLU A 51 8.50 19.29 11.80
CA GLU A 51 8.18 20.55 12.51
C GLU A 51 8.22 21.77 11.60
N LYS A 52 9.10 21.77 10.58
CA LYS A 52 9.20 22.84 9.58
C LYS A 52 8.25 22.66 8.40
N GLY A 53 7.40 21.62 8.41
CA GLY A 53 6.48 21.31 7.31
C GLY A 53 7.17 20.94 6.00
N GLN A 54 8.44 20.53 6.04
CA GLN A 54 9.18 20.08 4.85
C GLN A 54 8.69 18.72 4.36
N ILE A 55 8.17 17.91 5.29
CA ILE A 55 7.48 16.65 5.03
C ILE A 55 6.22 16.59 5.89
N LYS A 56 5.17 15.95 5.36
CA LYS A 56 3.95 15.61 6.11
C LYS A 56 3.83 14.10 6.28
N VAL A 57 3.04 13.66 7.26
CA VAL A 57 2.56 12.28 7.28
C VAL A 57 1.59 12.12 6.11
N GLY A 58 1.72 11.04 5.34
CA GLY A 58 0.91 10.82 4.13
C GLY A 58 1.53 11.32 2.84
N ASN A 59 2.82 11.67 2.82
CA ASN A 59 3.51 11.95 1.56
C ASN A 59 3.65 10.70 0.67
N GLN A 60 4.12 10.90 -0.56
CA GLN A 60 4.36 9.85 -1.56
C GLN A 60 5.21 8.67 -1.04
N GLY A 61 6.21 8.94 -0.21
CA GLY A 61 7.05 7.89 0.39
C GLY A 61 6.30 7.03 1.40
N MET A 62 5.43 7.62 2.22
CA MET A 62 4.56 6.88 3.14
C MET A 62 3.57 5.99 2.39
N LEU A 63 3.02 6.49 1.28
CA LEU A 63 2.09 5.75 0.44
C LEU A 63 2.71 4.44 -0.06
N LEU A 64 3.95 4.49 -0.53
CA LEU A 64 4.69 3.30 -0.97
C LEU A 64 4.90 2.29 0.16
N ALA A 65 5.25 2.77 1.38
CA ALA A 65 5.39 1.91 2.55
C ALA A 65 4.05 1.23 2.93
N CYS A 66 2.94 1.97 2.87
CA CYS A 66 1.62 1.41 3.14
C CYS A 66 1.23 0.34 2.11
N LEU A 67 1.40 0.63 0.82
CA LEU A 67 1.12 -0.33 -0.25
C LEU A 67 2.01 -1.57 -0.14
N TYR A 68 3.27 -1.42 0.25
CA TYR A 68 4.15 -2.56 0.49
C TYR A 68 3.58 -3.48 1.58
N SER A 69 3.20 -2.90 2.72
CA SER A 69 2.60 -3.65 3.82
C SER A 69 1.25 -4.28 3.46
N LEU A 70 0.45 -3.60 2.63
CA LEU A 70 -0.90 -4.05 2.29
C LEU A 70 -0.98 -4.97 1.07
N LEU A 71 0.06 -5.04 0.24
CA LEU A 71 0.03 -5.83 -0.99
C LEU A 71 1.19 -6.81 -1.10
N VAL A 72 2.43 -6.40 -0.81
CA VAL A 72 3.58 -7.27 -1.10
C VAL A 72 3.60 -8.50 -0.22
N LEU A 73 3.53 -8.34 1.10
CA LEU A 73 3.49 -9.48 2.02
C LEU A 73 2.16 -10.25 1.92
N PRO A 74 0.98 -9.59 1.96
CA PRO A 74 -0.30 -10.31 1.92
C PRO A 74 -0.50 -11.12 0.63
N LYS A 75 -0.03 -10.61 -0.51
CA LYS A 75 -0.08 -11.34 -1.78
C LYS A 75 0.70 -12.65 -1.76
N GLU A 76 1.80 -12.72 -1.01
CA GLU A 76 2.60 -13.95 -0.88
C GLU A 76 2.06 -14.93 0.15
N LEU A 77 1.40 -14.44 1.20
CA LEU A 77 1.08 -15.26 2.38
C LEU A 77 -0.38 -15.67 2.48
N ILE A 78 -1.31 -14.87 1.95
CA ILE A 78 -2.75 -15.07 2.18
C ILE A 78 -3.63 -14.92 0.93
N LEU A 79 -3.10 -14.50 -0.23
CA LEU A 79 -3.93 -14.29 -1.44
C LEU A 79 -4.75 -15.52 -1.81
N ASP A 80 -4.17 -16.71 -1.79
CA ASP A 80 -4.88 -17.92 -2.25
C ASP A 80 -6.09 -18.25 -1.36
N ALA A 81 -6.00 -17.96 -0.06
CA ALA A 81 -7.10 -18.18 0.89
C ALA A 81 -8.20 -17.10 0.80
N TYR A 82 -7.85 -15.89 0.38
CA TYR A 82 -8.75 -14.73 0.30
C TYR A 82 -8.88 -14.20 -1.13
N LYS A 83 -8.83 -15.11 -2.11
CA LYS A 83 -8.68 -14.75 -3.53
C LYS A 83 -9.78 -13.82 -4.03
N ASP A 84 -11.02 -14.07 -3.64
CA ASP A 84 -12.18 -13.28 -4.08
C ASP A 84 -12.12 -11.84 -3.59
N ASP A 85 -11.53 -11.60 -2.41
CA ASP A 85 -11.33 -10.24 -1.89
C ASP A 85 -10.29 -9.48 -2.74
N TYR A 86 -9.20 -10.13 -3.14
CA TYR A 86 -8.21 -9.53 -4.06
C TYR A 86 -8.75 -9.35 -5.49
N LYS A 87 -9.67 -10.21 -5.94
CA LYS A 87 -10.36 -10.00 -7.22
C LYS A 87 -11.24 -8.76 -7.19
N ALA A 88 -11.88 -8.45 -6.06
CA ALA A 88 -12.64 -7.22 -5.91
C ALA A 88 -11.72 -5.98 -6.01
N VAL A 89 -10.53 -6.04 -5.42
CA VAL A 89 -9.51 -4.98 -5.60
C VAL A 89 -9.10 -4.86 -7.07
N ASN A 90 -8.88 -5.98 -7.77
CA ASN A 90 -8.55 -5.97 -9.20
C ASN A 90 -9.66 -5.31 -10.04
N ALA A 91 -10.92 -5.66 -9.78
CA ALA A 91 -12.07 -5.06 -10.46
C ALA A 91 -12.18 -3.56 -10.19
N TRP A 92 -11.92 -3.11 -8.97
CA TRP A 92 -11.85 -1.68 -8.67
C TRP A 92 -10.75 -0.97 -9.49
N ILE A 93 -9.59 -1.60 -9.68
CA ILE A 93 -8.53 -1.06 -10.54
C ILE A 93 -8.98 -0.98 -12.00
N ASP A 94 -9.68 -2.01 -12.50
CA ASP A 94 -10.22 -2.03 -13.87
C ASP A 94 -11.09 -0.80 -14.17
N ASP A 95 -11.88 -0.36 -13.20
CA ASP A 95 -12.78 0.79 -13.32
C ASP A 95 -12.07 2.16 -13.23
N ASN A 96 -10.82 2.19 -12.73
CA ASN A 96 -10.13 3.44 -12.37
C ASN A 96 -8.75 3.61 -13.03
N LYS A 97 -8.34 2.69 -13.91
CA LYS A 97 -7.01 2.65 -14.50
C LYS A 97 -6.85 3.51 -15.76
N GLU A 98 -5.65 4.05 -15.91
CA GLU A 98 -5.03 4.23 -17.23
C GLU A 98 -3.87 3.23 -17.31
N GLU A 99 -3.93 2.28 -18.27
CA GLU A 99 -2.95 1.19 -18.35
C GLU A 99 -2.31 1.01 -19.72
N THR A 100 -1.06 0.53 -19.67
CA THR A 100 -0.35 -0.08 -20.79
C THR A 100 0.09 -1.48 -20.35
N ASP A 101 -0.17 -2.49 -21.17
CA ASP A 101 0.21 -3.87 -20.89
C ASP A 101 0.66 -4.56 -22.18
N THR A 102 1.93 -4.95 -22.23
CA THR A 102 2.50 -5.67 -23.37
C THR A 102 2.83 -7.13 -23.04
N TYR A 103 2.42 -7.63 -21.87
CA TYR A 103 2.61 -9.03 -21.53
C TYR A 103 1.68 -9.92 -22.37
N PRO A 104 2.09 -11.17 -22.67
CA PRO A 104 1.24 -12.11 -23.35
C PRO A 104 0.00 -12.46 -22.51
N ALA A 105 -1.13 -12.63 -23.18
CA ALA A 105 -2.36 -13.07 -22.54
C ALA A 105 -2.13 -14.37 -21.75
N GLY A 106 -2.65 -14.42 -20.52
CA GLY A 106 -2.49 -15.58 -19.63
C GLY A 106 -1.22 -15.59 -18.78
N ARG A 107 -0.33 -14.58 -18.88
CA ARG A 107 0.80 -14.41 -17.95
C ARG A 107 0.34 -14.44 -16.49
N TYR A 108 -0.76 -13.75 -16.20
CA TYR A 108 -1.46 -13.76 -14.91
C TYR A 108 -2.96 -14.02 -15.13
N PRO A 109 -3.67 -14.56 -14.13
CA PRO A 109 -5.13 -14.63 -14.16
C PRO A 109 -5.70 -13.23 -14.40
N SER A 110 -6.63 -13.10 -15.35
CA SER A 110 -7.18 -11.79 -15.73
C SER A 110 -7.82 -11.05 -14.55
N ASP A 111 -8.45 -11.79 -13.63
CA ASP A 111 -9.12 -11.30 -12.43
C ASP A 111 -8.16 -10.95 -11.28
N LEU A 112 -6.84 -11.11 -11.47
CA LEU A 112 -5.81 -10.72 -10.52
C LEU A 112 -4.61 -10.02 -11.18
N LYS A 113 -4.68 -9.76 -12.49
CA LYS A 113 -3.55 -9.25 -13.29
C LYS A 113 -2.92 -8.01 -12.66
N HIS A 114 -3.74 -7.06 -12.22
CA HIS A 114 -3.27 -5.81 -11.61
C HIS A 114 -2.59 -6.06 -10.27
N ILE A 115 -3.12 -6.99 -9.47
CA ILE A 115 -2.55 -7.37 -8.17
C ILE A 115 -1.11 -7.88 -8.33
N TYR A 116 -0.86 -8.73 -9.34
CA TYR A 116 0.48 -9.24 -9.61
C TYR A 116 1.44 -8.16 -10.09
N HIS A 117 1.05 -7.34 -11.06
CA HIS A 117 1.92 -6.29 -11.57
C HIS A 117 2.19 -5.19 -10.54
N LEU A 118 1.16 -4.72 -9.83
CA LEU A 118 1.31 -3.75 -8.74
C LEU A 118 2.27 -4.27 -7.67
N ARG A 119 2.11 -5.53 -7.26
CA ARG A 119 3.00 -6.16 -6.30
C ARG A 119 4.45 -6.11 -6.79
N ASN A 120 4.70 -6.46 -8.06
CA ASN A 120 6.05 -6.43 -8.63
C ASN A 120 6.62 -5.01 -8.64
N SER A 121 5.85 -4.04 -9.14
CA SER A 121 6.22 -2.62 -9.15
C SER A 121 6.62 -2.11 -7.78
N ILE A 122 5.78 -2.35 -6.76
CA ILE A 122 6.03 -1.91 -5.39
C ILE A 122 7.23 -2.64 -4.79
N SER A 123 7.34 -3.95 -4.99
CA SER A 123 8.44 -4.75 -4.42
C SER A 123 9.82 -4.37 -4.96
N HIS A 124 9.88 -3.88 -6.20
CA HIS A 124 11.11 -3.42 -6.85
C HIS A 124 11.33 -1.91 -6.73
N GLY A 125 10.40 -1.17 -6.11
CA GLY A 125 10.46 0.30 -6.03
C GLY A 125 10.29 1.00 -7.37
N ASN A 126 9.71 0.31 -8.37
CA ASN A 126 9.44 0.84 -9.71
C ASN A 126 8.15 1.67 -9.71
N VAL A 127 8.17 2.76 -8.95
CA VAL A 127 7.04 3.69 -8.80
C VAL A 127 7.54 5.11 -9.01
N GLU A 128 6.86 5.83 -9.90
CA GLU A 128 7.15 7.23 -10.22
C GLU A 128 5.94 8.10 -9.89
N PHE A 129 6.21 9.39 -9.67
CA PHE A 129 5.17 10.39 -9.45
C PHE A 129 5.32 11.48 -10.51
N ASP A 130 4.27 11.71 -11.29
CA ASP A 130 4.14 12.88 -12.13
C ASP A 130 3.43 13.98 -11.33
N ASP A 131 4.19 14.98 -10.91
CA ASP A 131 3.75 16.11 -10.12
C ASP A 131 3.64 17.41 -10.94
N THR A 132 3.63 17.30 -12.27
CA THR A 132 3.46 18.45 -13.18
C THR A 132 2.18 19.24 -12.86
N ASN A 133 1.13 18.54 -12.42
CA ASN A 133 -0.05 19.15 -11.81
C ASN A 133 -0.09 18.81 -10.31
N GLN A 134 0.28 19.77 -9.45
CA GLN A 134 0.28 19.56 -8.00
C GLN A 134 -1.11 19.30 -7.41
N GLU A 135 -2.19 19.71 -8.09
CA GLU A 135 -3.56 19.42 -7.65
C GLU A 135 -4.00 17.98 -7.98
N ASN A 136 -3.30 17.33 -8.92
CA ASN A 136 -3.59 15.97 -9.34
C ASN A 136 -2.29 15.21 -9.68
N VAL A 137 -1.52 14.92 -8.64
CA VAL A 137 -0.32 14.10 -8.77
C VAL A 137 -0.72 12.70 -9.22
N ILE A 138 -0.04 12.19 -10.25
CA ILE A 138 -0.26 10.84 -10.78
C ILE A 138 0.85 9.90 -10.30
N CYS A 139 0.45 8.78 -9.71
CA CYS A 139 1.32 7.68 -9.35
C CYS A 139 1.37 6.67 -10.49
N ILE A 140 2.58 6.32 -10.93
CA ILE A 140 2.84 5.44 -12.07
C ILE A 140 3.57 4.19 -11.58
N PHE A 141 2.89 3.06 -11.58
CA PHE A 141 3.45 1.76 -11.23
C PHE A 141 3.98 1.06 -12.48
N LYS A 142 5.25 0.64 -12.48
CA LYS A 142 5.89 -0.01 -13.63
C LYS A 142 6.35 -1.42 -13.29
N ASP A 143 6.05 -2.38 -14.15
CA ASP A 143 6.58 -3.74 -14.08
C ASP A 143 7.14 -4.11 -15.45
N ASN A 144 8.29 -4.78 -15.46
CA ASN A 144 8.96 -5.16 -16.68
C ASN A 144 9.68 -6.50 -16.49
N ASP A 145 9.70 -7.32 -17.52
CA ASP A 145 10.43 -8.58 -17.52
C ASP A 145 11.68 -8.53 -18.41
N ASN A 146 12.51 -9.58 -18.32
CA ASN A 146 13.73 -9.70 -19.11
C ASN A 146 13.46 -9.95 -20.60
N SER A 147 12.20 -10.20 -20.99
CA SER A 147 11.78 -10.39 -22.37
C SER A 147 11.31 -9.08 -23.02
N GLY A 148 11.38 -7.96 -22.30
CA GLY A 148 10.99 -6.64 -22.79
C GLY A 148 9.49 -6.39 -22.75
N HIS A 149 8.71 -7.24 -22.07
CA HIS A 149 7.32 -6.93 -21.77
C HIS A 149 7.23 -5.92 -20.64
N ASN A 150 6.27 -5.01 -20.72
CA ASN A 150 6.11 -3.91 -19.79
C ASN A 150 4.65 -3.76 -19.41
N TYR A 151 4.43 -3.40 -18.16
CA TYR A 151 3.16 -3.01 -17.60
C TYR A 151 3.33 -1.62 -16.97
N SER A 152 2.37 -0.74 -17.21
CA SER A 152 2.27 0.57 -16.57
C SER A 152 0.85 0.79 -16.13
N LEU A 153 0.65 1.09 -14.85
CA LEU A 153 -0.63 1.52 -14.31
C LEU A 153 -0.49 2.91 -13.73
N LYS A 154 -1.36 3.82 -14.16
CA LYS A 154 -1.43 5.18 -13.62
C LYS A 154 -2.69 5.34 -12.79
N LEU A 155 -2.54 5.93 -11.61
CA LEU A 155 -3.62 6.30 -10.71
C LEU A 155 -3.31 7.68 -10.11
N SER A 156 -4.32 8.53 -9.92
CA SER A 156 -4.12 9.74 -9.09
C SER A 156 -3.76 9.34 -7.66
N THR A 157 -3.02 10.17 -6.94
CA THR A 157 -2.68 9.90 -5.52
C THR A 157 -3.93 9.72 -4.65
N ALA A 158 -5.04 10.40 -4.98
CA ALA A 158 -6.34 10.18 -4.35
C ALA A 158 -6.84 8.73 -4.58
N ASN A 159 -6.80 8.25 -5.83
CA ASN A 159 -7.15 6.87 -6.15
C ASN A 159 -6.20 5.87 -5.49
N VAL A 160 -4.91 6.18 -5.33
CA VAL A 160 -4.00 5.29 -4.59
C VAL A 160 -4.36 5.22 -3.10
N GLY A 161 -4.85 6.32 -2.50
CA GLY A 161 -5.42 6.29 -1.15
C GLY A 161 -6.66 5.38 -1.04
N ILE A 162 -7.51 5.37 -2.06
CA ILE A 162 -8.64 4.44 -2.16
C ILE A 162 -8.15 3.01 -2.34
N LEU A 163 -7.18 2.76 -3.22
CA LEU A 163 -6.54 1.45 -3.41
C LEU A 163 -6.01 0.88 -2.09
N ALA A 164 -5.34 1.70 -1.27
CA ALA A 164 -4.88 1.28 0.05
C ALA A 164 -6.05 0.88 0.97
N SER A 165 -7.18 1.56 0.88
CA SER A 165 -8.39 1.23 1.63
C SER A 165 -9.02 -0.08 1.14
N GLU A 166 -9.07 -0.32 -0.17
CA GLU A 166 -9.57 -1.58 -0.75
C GLU A 166 -8.66 -2.77 -0.41
N LEU A 167 -7.34 -2.59 -0.43
CA LEU A 167 -6.38 -3.61 0.02
C LEU A 167 -6.51 -3.94 1.51
N LEU A 168 -6.81 -2.93 2.34
CA LEU A 168 -7.07 -3.14 3.77
C LEU A 168 -8.36 -3.94 3.99
N LYS A 169 -9.44 -3.61 3.28
CA LYS A 169 -10.70 -4.39 3.31
C LYS A 169 -10.47 -5.85 2.90
N ALA A 170 -9.62 -6.09 1.90
CA ALA A 170 -9.28 -7.44 1.47
C ALA A 170 -8.58 -8.27 2.56
N GLN A 171 -8.00 -7.62 3.57
CA GLN A 171 -7.37 -8.27 4.72
C GLN A 171 -8.26 -8.30 5.97
N GLU A 172 -9.38 -7.57 5.99
CA GLU A 172 -10.25 -7.43 7.17
C GLU A 172 -10.74 -8.79 7.66
N LYS A 173 -11.26 -9.63 6.74
CA LYS A 173 -11.69 -11.00 7.06
C LYS A 173 -10.57 -11.84 7.69
N TYR A 174 -9.34 -11.72 7.18
CA TYR A 174 -8.20 -12.43 7.74
C TYR A 174 -7.91 -11.97 9.17
N MET A 175 -7.90 -10.66 9.40
CA MET A 175 -7.67 -10.09 10.73
C MET A 175 -8.77 -10.45 11.73
N ASP A 176 -10.04 -10.47 11.30
CA ASP A 176 -11.18 -10.87 12.13
C ASP A 176 -11.11 -12.35 12.53
N ASN A 177 -10.74 -13.21 11.58
CA ASN A 177 -10.55 -14.65 11.83
C ASN A 177 -9.45 -14.88 12.88
N LEU A 178 -8.34 -14.13 12.80
CA LEU A 178 -7.26 -14.20 13.79
C LEU A 178 -7.69 -13.71 15.17
N ALA A 179 -8.46 -12.63 15.23
CA ALA A 179 -8.96 -12.07 16.49
C ALA A 179 -9.95 -13.00 17.19
N THR A 180 -10.72 -13.77 16.42
CA THR A 180 -11.73 -14.72 16.95
C THR A 180 -11.10 -16.04 17.40
N SER A 181 -10.18 -16.59 16.60
CA SER A 181 -9.50 -17.88 16.89
C SER A 181 -8.65 -17.87 18.17
N ASN A 182 -8.31 -16.69 18.70
CA ASN A 182 -7.54 -16.53 19.94
C ASN A 182 -8.41 -16.22 21.17
N ARG A 183 -9.74 -16.22 21.02
CA ARG A 183 -10.69 -16.06 22.13
C ARG A 183 -11.29 -17.39 22.60
N GLU A 184 -11.02 -18.47 21.87
CA GLU A 184 -11.37 -19.87 22.22
C GLU A 184 -10.17 -20.58 22.86
#